data_AF-A0A830EDB3-F1
#
_entry.id   AF-A0A830EDB3-F1
#
_cell.length_a   1.000
_cell.length_b   1.000
_cell.length_c   1.000
_cell.angle_alpha   90.00
_cell.angle_beta   90.00
_cell.angle_gamma   90.00
#
_symmetry.space_group_name_H-M   'P 1'
#
loop_
_entity.id
_entity.type
_entity.pdbx_description
1 polymer ?
#
loop_
_entity_poly.entity_id
_entity_poly.type
_entity_poly.pdbx_seq_one_letter_code
_entity_poly.pdbx_strand_id
1 'polypeptide(L)'
;MMNEVTLLDPPQLDRLLGNVDPEDMPDTVDELKTMHERLEQSPGQQYHSLFNDLSRSKQMLDDNYADLINAFDHFENNPGTWMADDEEQAQNALMDFTRKLHNYLAMCLSLRDHTYRVKDKLDRDDLDEQYSATMDELDLVPPASFIIKLRNYMQHRRIPVVTGRTSTHAVSGGPTERTAKILFDKTELLEWDGWDTASHEVLDELDDEFQIRSVIENYHATLTEFYHWLSEYLSELHTDEIEERDELVIKMAKKQEELFPGINEDFLNEEQS
;
A
#
# COMPACT_ATOMS: atom_id res chain seq x y z
N MET A 1 -1.98 -6.57 -15.79
CA MET A 1 -0.52 -6.43 -15.66
C MET A 1 0.11 -7.68 -16.23
N MET A 2 1.10 -7.53 -17.10
CA MET A 2 1.87 -8.62 -17.69
C MET A 2 2.51 -9.49 -16.58
N ASN A 3 2.51 -10.81 -16.78
CA ASN A 3 3.12 -11.76 -15.84
C ASN A 3 4.65 -11.57 -15.74
N GLU A 4 5.25 -12.13 -14.69
CA GLU A 4 6.66 -11.93 -14.38
C GLU A 4 7.55 -12.61 -15.45
N VAL A 5 8.16 -11.79 -16.30
CA VAL A 5 9.10 -12.21 -17.35
C VAL A 5 10.53 -12.01 -16.89
N THR A 6 11.40 -13.00 -17.13
CA THR A 6 12.82 -12.90 -16.78
C THR A 6 13.60 -12.37 -17.98
N LEU A 7 13.97 -11.09 -17.96
CA LEU A 7 14.88 -10.50 -18.95
C LEU A 7 16.30 -10.43 -18.36
N LEU A 8 17.26 -11.05 -19.04
CA LEU A 8 18.67 -10.98 -18.71
C LEU A 8 19.23 -9.62 -19.11
N ASP A 9 19.73 -8.85 -18.15
CA ASP A 9 20.35 -7.56 -18.42
C ASP A 9 21.63 -7.68 -19.29
N PRO A 10 22.10 -6.61 -19.95
CA PRO A 10 23.30 -6.67 -20.77
C PRO A 10 24.53 -7.25 -20.05
N PRO A 11 24.83 -6.90 -18.78
CA PRO A 11 25.89 -7.56 -18.01
C PRO A 11 25.70 -9.07 -17.80
N GLN A 12 24.47 -9.56 -17.62
CA GLN A 12 24.15 -10.99 -17.49
C GLN A 12 24.33 -11.72 -18.82
N LEU A 13 23.88 -11.12 -19.94
CA LEU A 13 24.12 -11.64 -21.29
C LEU A 13 25.63 -11.78 -21.55
N ASP A 14 26.41 -10.75 -21.23
CA ASP A 14 27.88 -10.76 -21.38
C ASP A 14 28.55 -11.85 -20.54
N ARG A 15 28.07 -12.10 -19.31
CA ARG A 15 28.61 -13.18 -18.46
C ARG A 15 28.32 -14.56 -19.00
N LEU A 16 27.10 -14.79 -19.50
CA LEU A 16 26.68 -16.08 -20.06
C LEU A 16 27.41 -16.40 -21.37
N LEU A 17 27.76 -15.35 -22.13
CA LEU A 17 28.39 -15.47 -23.44
C LEU A 17 29.88 -15.15 -23.43
N GLY A 18 30.48 -14.80 -22.28
CA GLY A 18 31.84 -14.28 -22.17
C GLY A 18 32.98 -15.22 -22.60
N ASN A 19 32.67 -16.44 -23.02
CA ASN A 19 33.61 -17.40 -23.62
C ASN A 19 33.42 -17.57 -25.13
N VAL A 20 32.45 -16.89 -25.74
CA VAL A 20 32.20 -16.87 -27.19
C VAL A 20 33.05 -15.76 -27.79
N ASP A 21 33.77 -16.06 -28.86
CA ASP A 21 34.54 -15.05 -29.60
C ASP A 21 33.57 -13.97 -30.13
N PRO A 22 33.88 -12.66 -30.02
CA PRO A 22 33.06 -11.60 -30.59
C PRO A 22 32.70 -11.80 -32.07
N GLU A 23 33.56 -12.47 -32.87
CA GLU A 23 33.27 -12.78 -34.28
C GLU A 23 32.25 -13.93 -34.45
N ASP A 24 32.08 -14.77 -33.41
CA ASP A 24 31.14 -15.90 -33.36
C ASP A 24 29.87 -15.57 -32.53
N MET A 25 29.75 -14.33 -32.03
CA MET A 25 28.61 -13.92 -31.21
C MET A 25 27.33 -13.88 -32.06
N PRO A 26 26.22 -14.50 -31.63
CA PRO A 26 24.97 -14.41 -32.38
C PRO A 26 24.51 -12.96 -32.48
N ASP A 27 24.13 -12.50 -33.68
CA ASP A 27 23.56 -11.16 -33.92
C ASP A 27 22.40 -10.83 -32.96
N THR A 28 21.65 -11.87 -32.53
CA THR A 28 20.57 -11.78 -31.55
C THR A 28 20.99 -11.14 -30.22
N VAL A 29 22.26 -11.26 -29.83
CA VAL A 29 22.79 -10.69 -28.57
C VAL A 29 22.89 -9.18 -28.65
N ASP A 30 23.45 -8.65 -29.75
CA ASP A 30 23.56 -7.21 -29.98
C ASP A 30 22.18 -6.59 -30.22
N GLU A 31 21.27 -7.31 -30.87
CA GLU A 31 19.86 -6.92 -30.98
C GLU A 31 19.19 -6.83 -29.61
N LEU A 32 19.40 -7.81 -28.72
CA LEU A 32 18.84 -7.80 -27.36
C LEU A 32 19.38 -6.62 -26.54
N LYS A 33 20.69 -6.34 -26.62
CA LYS A 33 21.29 -5.17 -25.96
C LYS A 33 20.67 -3.86 -26.45
N THR A 34 20.51 -3.73 -27.76
CA THR A 34 19.84 -2.57 -28.37
C THR A 34 18.38 -2.45 -27.92
N MET A 35 17.68 -3.58 -27.78
CA MET A 35 16.30 -3.59 -27.26
C MET A 35 16.24 -3.20 -25.78
N HIS A 36 17.21 -3.61 -24.96
CA HIS A 36 17.32 -3.16 -23.57
C HIS A 36 17.46 -1.64 -23.48
N GLU A 37 18.36 -1.04 -24.27
CA GLU A 37 18.53 0.42 -24.29
C GLU A 37 17.24 1.13 -24.71
N ARG A 38 16.55 0.59 -25.72
CA ARG A 38 15.24 1.13 -26.16
C ARG A 38 14.16 1.01 -25.09
N LEU A 39 14.13 -0.12 -24.39
CA LEU A 39 13.18 -0.36 -23.30
C LEU A 39 13.43 0.61 -22.14
N GLU A 40 14.67 0.77 -21.70
CA GLU A 40 15.03 1.69 -20.61
C GLU A 40 14.67 3.15 -20.93
N GLN A 41 14.76 3.55 -22.20
CA GLN A 41 14.46 4.90 -22.65
C GLN A 41 12.97 5.11 -22.98
N SER A 42 12.16 4.05 -23.06
CA SER A 42 10.77 4.18 -23.50
C SER A 42 9.90 4.88 -22.44
N PRO A 43 8.95 5.74 -22.86
CA PRO A 43 7.98 6.32 -21.93
C PRO A 43 7.20 5.25 -21.16
N GLY A 44 6.78 4.17 -21.84
CA GLY A 44 6.05 3.07 -21.23
C GLY A 44 6.80 2.40 -20.08
N GLN A 45 8.13 2.22 -20.20
CA GLN A 45 8.93 1.66 -19.12
C GLN A 45 9.02 2.61 -17.91
N GLN A 46 9.06 3.92 -18.15
CA GLN A 46 9.06 4.92 -17.09
C GLN A 46 7.72 4.92 -16.35
N TYR A 47 6.59 4.91 -17.05
CA TYR A 47 5.25 4.84 -16.46
C TYR A 47 5.02 3.52 -15.73
N HIS A 48 5.36 2.39 -16.34
CA HIS A 48 5.28 1.07 -15.71
C HIS A 48 6.08 1.01 -14.39
N SER A 49 7.29 1.56 -14.37
CA SER A 49 8.11 1.61 -13.15
C SER A 49 7.47 2.50 -12.08
N LEU A 50 6.99 3.68 -12.49
CA LEU A 50 6.32 4.64 -11.61
C LEU A 50 5.06 4.07 -10.96
N PHE A 51 4.22 3.39 -11.74
CA PHE A 51 2.98 2.78 -11.25
C PHE A 51 3.25 1.58 -10.37
N ASN A 52 4.26 0.76 -10.69
CA ASN A 52 4.67 -0.34 -9.82
C ASN A 52 5.19 0.12 -8.46
N ASP A 53 5.94 1.22 -8.40
CA ASP A 53 6.39 1.77 -7.12
C ASP A 53 5.21 2.26 -6.26
N LEU A 54 4.18 2.83 -6.88
CA LEU A 54 2.95 3.19 -6.21
C LEU A 54 2.19 1.94 -5.73
N SER A 55 2.03 0.93 -6.58
CA SER A 55 1.39 -0.34 -6.24
C SER A 55 2.07 -1.06 -5.08
N ARG A 56 3.42 -1.08 -5.04
CA ARG A 56 4.19 -1.62 -3.90
C ARG A 56 3.88 -0.87 -2.60
N SER A 57 3.73 0.45 -2.68
CA SER A 57 3.38 1.28 -1.53
C SER A 57 1.97 0.98 -1.04
N LYS A 58 1.02 0.77 -1.96
CA LYS A 58 -0.35 0.36 -1.63
C LYS A 58 -0.36 -1.03 -0.97
N GLN A 59 0.37 -2.00 -1.53
CA GLN A 59 0.48 -3.34 -0.93
C GLN A 59 1.06 -3.28 0.50
N MET A 60 2.13 -2.50 0.71
CA MET A 60 2.70 -2.32 2.04
C MET A 60 1.68 -1.70 3.01
N LEU A 61 0.85 -0.76 2.55
CA LEU A 61 -0.22 -0.20 3.39
C LEU A 61 -1.24 -1.28 3.78
N ASP A 62 -1.63 -2.14 2.84
CA ASP A 62 -2.61 -3.20 3.04
C ASP A 62 -2.09 -4.26 4.02
N ASP A 63 -0.81 -4.61 3.93
CA ASP A 63 -0.15 -5.49 4.89
C ASP A 63 -0.14 -4.88 6.30
N ASN A 64 0.16 -3.57 6.42
CA ASN A 64 0.13 -2.86 7.70
C ASN A 64 -1.29 -2.75 8.28
N TYR A 65 -2.29 -2.60 7.42
CA TYR A 65 -3.70 -2.61 7.83
C TYR A 65 -4.09 -3.97 8.38
N ALA A 66 -3.81 -5.06 7.66
CA ALA A 66 -4.09 -6.42 8.12
C ALA A 66 -3.41 -6.70 9.48
N ASP A 67 -2.16 -6.25 9.62
CA ASP A 67 -1.41 -6.35 10.86
C ASP A 67 -2.08 -5.63 12.03
N LEU A 68 -2.62 -4.44 11.80
CA LEU A 68 -3.33 -3.64 12.79
C LEU A 68 -4.68 -4.26 13.18
N ILE A 69 -5.46 -4.74 12.21
CA ILE A 69 -6.73 -5.43 12.47
C ILE A 69 -6.49 -6.70 13.29
N ASN A 70 -5.44 -7.47 12.98
CA ASN A 70 -5.06 -8.63 13.77
C ASN A 70 -4.71 -8.26 15.22
N ALA A 71 -4.13 -7.08 15.47
CA ALA A 71 -3.84 -6.63 16.83
C ALA A 71 -5.10 -6.18 17.60
N PHE A 72 -6.08 -5.56 16.92
CA PHE A 72 -7.40 -5.35 17.51
C PHE A 72 -8.03 -6.68 17.91
N ASP A 73 -8.08 -7.64 16.98
CA ASP A 73 -8.71 -8.93 17.22
C ASP A 73 -8.01 -9.72 18.33
N HIS A 74 -6.68 -9.65 18.39
CA HIS A 74 -5.90 -10.27 19.46
C HIS A 74 -6.24 -9.71 20.84
N PHE A 75 -6.51 -8.41 20.96
CA PHE A 75 -6.90 -7.80 22.23
C PHE A 75 -8.38 -8.06 22.54
N GLU A 76 -9.27 -7.79 21.59
CA GLU A 76 -10.72 -7.75 21.83
C GLU A 76 -11.35 -9.14 21.88
N ASN A 77 -10.86 -10.09 21.07
CA ASN A 77 -11.46 -11.41 20.89
C ASN A 77 -10.71 -12.55 21.58
N ASN A 78 -9.59 -12.27 22.27
CA ASN A 78 -8.87 -13.26 23.07
C ASN A 78 -8.95 -12.93 24.56
N PRO A 79 -9.95 -13.47 25.28
CA PRO A 79 -10.07 -13.35 26.74
C PRO A 79 -8.78 -13.63 27.50
N GLY A 80 -7.94 -14.55 27.02
CA GLY A 80 -6.66 -14.86 27.67
C GLY A 80 -5.75 -13.64 27.79
N THR A 81 -5.86 -12.67 26.89
CA THR A 81 -5.04 -11.45 26.85
C THR A 81 -5.33 -10.48 28.00
N TRP A 82 -6.56 -10.44 28.51
CA TRP A 82 -7.01 -9.42 29.50
C TRP A 82 -7.79 -9.99 30.69
N MET A 83 -8.12 -11.28 30.69
CA MET A 83 -8.70 -11.97 31.86
C MET A 83 -7.66 -12.69 32.72
N ALA A 84 -6.44 -12.88 32.23
CA ALA A 84 -5.37 -13.40 33.05
C ALA A 84 -5.06 -12.42 34.19
N ASP A 85 -4.62 -12.91 35.36
CA ASP A 85 -4.05 -12.08 36.44
C ASP A 85 -2.68 -11.47 36.04
N ASP A 86 -2.44 -11.36 34.73
CA ASP A 86 -1.20 -10.95 34.09
C ASP A 86 -1.42 -9.59 33.41
N GLU A 87 -1.27 -8.53 34.21
CA GLU A 87 -1.33 -7.15 33.71
C GLU A 87 -0.27 -6.89 32.63
N GLU A 88 0.86 -7.61 32.65
CA GLU A 88 1.93 -7.49 31.67
C GLU A 88 1.45 -7.98 30.29
N GLN A 89 0.68 -9.06 30.23
CA GLN A 89 0.12 -9.57 28.98
C GLN A 89 -0.82 -8.56 28.31
N ALA A 90 -1.71 -7.93 29.07
CA ALA A 90 -2.61 -6.90 28.56
C ALA A 90 -1.84 -5.66 28.08
N GLN A 91 -0.84 -5.21 28.84
CA GLN A 91 0.02 -4.09 28.46
C GLN A 91 0.83 -4.39 27.19
N ASN A 92 1.37 -5.59 27.05
CA ASN A 92 2.12 -6.02 25.87
C ASN A 92 1.23 -6.03 24.61
N ALA A 93 -0.02 -6.48 24.72
CA ALA A 93 -0.97 -6.44 23.61
C ALA A 93 -1.34 -5.00 23.21
N LEU A 94 -1.57 -4.11 24.17
CA LEU A 94 -1.81 -2.68 23.89
C LEU A 94 -0.59 -1.99 23.27
N MET A 95 0.62 -2.35 23.69
CA MET A 95 1.86 -1.86 23.10
C MET A 95 2.03 -2.34 21.66
N ASP A 96 1.74 -3.62 21.37
CA ASP A 96 1.81 -4.15 20.01
C ASP A 96 0.77 -3.50 19.09
N PHE A 97 -0.46 -3.32 19.57
CA PHE A 97 -1.49 -2.52 18.90
C PHE A 97 -0.96 -1.12 18.55
N THR A 98 -0.41 -0.43 19.53
CA THR A 98 0.10 0.95 19.37
C THR A 98 1.20 1.03 18.32
N ARG A 99 2.14 0.08 18.33
CA ARG A 99 3.22 -0.02 17.34
C ARG A 99 2.66 -0.23 15.93
N LYS A 100 1.69 -1.14 15.77
CA LYS A 100 1.06 -1.44 14.47
C LYS A 100 0.22 -0.26 13.96
N LEU A 101 -0.47 0.45 14.86
CA LEU A 101 -1.17 1.68 14.52
C LEU A 101 -0.20 2.73 13.98
N HIS A 102 0.92 2.97 14.68
CA HIS A 102 1.95 3.89 14.21
C HIS A 102 2.47 3.50 12.82
N ASN A 103 2.73 2.22 12.56
CA ASN A 103 3.21 1.75 11.27
C ASN A 103 2.19 1.96 10.15
N TYR A 104 0.91 1.62 10.38
CA TYR A 104 -0.19 1.87 9.45
C TYR A 104 -0.31 3.36 9.11
N LEU A 105 -0.34 4.22 10.12
CA LEU A 105 -0.44 5.68 9.96
C LEU A 105 0.77 6.26 9.23
N ALA A 106 1.98 5.77 9.52
CA ALA A 106 3.19 6.16 8.80
C ALA A 106 3.12 5.75 7.33
N MET A 107 2.61 4.55 7.03
CA MET A 107 2.47 4.06 5.67
C MET A 107 1.40 4.82 4.87
N CYS A 108 0.32 5.27 5.52
CA CYS A 108 -0.66 6.17 4.89
C CYS A 108 0.01 7.44 4.36
N LEU A 109 0.89 8.05 5.16
CA LEU A 109 1.62 9.25 4.77
C LEU A 109 2.60 8.98 3.63
N SER A 110 3.36 7.87 3.71
CA SER A 110 4.28 7.46 2.65
C SER A 110 3.57 7.24 1.32
N LEU A 111 2.42 6.55 1.34
CA LEU A 111 1.62 6.30 0.13
C LEU A 111 1.10 7.61 -0.49
N ARG A 112 0.61 8.54 0.34
CA ARG A 112 0.20 9.88 -0.11
C ARG A 112 1.36 10.63 -0.76
N ASP A 113 2.53 10.65 -0.13
CA ASP A 113 3.69 11.35 -0.66
C ASP A 113 4.22 10.69 -1.95
N HIS A 114 4.14 9.36 -2.07
CA HIS A 114 4.45 8.64 -3.31
C HIS A 114 3.46 8.98 -4.41
N THR A 115 2.18 9.11 -4.07
CA THR A 115 1.13 9.54 -5.01
C THR A 115 1.40 10.95 -5.52
N TYR A 116 1.75 11.90 -4.64
CA TYR A 116 2.14 13.25 -5.08
C TYR A 116 3.35 13.23 -6.00
N ARG A 117 4.37 12.41 -5.72
CA ARG A 117 5.51 12.25 -6.64
C ARG A 117 5.12 11.69 -8.01
N VAL A 118 4.12 10.81 -8.07
CA VAL A 118 3.57 10.32 -9.35
C VAL A 118 2.90 11.47 -10.09
N LYS A 119 2.01 12.20 -9.42
CA LYS A 119 1.30 13.36 -10.00
C LYS A 119 2.29 14.43 -10.50
N ASP A 120 3.26 14.82 -9.67
CA ASP A 120 4.29 15.81 -10.01
C ASP A 120 5.15 15.38 -11.21
N LYS A 121 5.40 14.08 -11.37
CA LYS A 121 6.15 13.54 -12.52
C LYS A 121 5.34 13.55 -13.81
N LEU A 122 4.03 13.31 -13.69
CA LEU A 122 3.13 13.35 -14.84
C LEU A 122 2.84 14.79 -15.27
N ASP A 123 2.76 15.72 -14.31
CA ASP A 123 2.60 17.17 -14.52
C ASP A 123 1.40 17.49 -15.43
N ARG A 124 0.21 17.11 -14.96
CA ARG A 124 -1.04 17.10 -15.74
C ARG A 124 -2.21 17.72 -14.98
N ASP A 125 -2.75 18.81 -15.53
CA ASP A 125 -3.90 19.52 -14.97
C ASP A 125 -5.16 18.64 -14.89
N ASP A 126 -5.39 17.78 -15.88
CA ASP A 126 -6.55 16.87 -15.92
C ASP A 126 -6.48 15.80 -14.83
N LEU A 127 -5.28 15.27 -14.55
CA LEU A 127 -5.07 14.36 -13.44
C LEU A 127 -5.31 15.05 -12.09
N ASP A 128 -4.84 16.29 -11.92
CA ASP A 128 -5.07 17.05 -10.69
C ASP A 128 -6.56 17.31 -10.44
N GLU A 129 -7.30 17.72 -11.48
CA GLU A 129 -8.74 17.96 -11.39
C GLU A 129 -9.50 16.67 -11.03
N GLN A 130 -9.23 15.56 -11.74
CA GLN A 130 -9.89 14.29 -11.46
C GLN A 130 -9.53 13.73 -10.08
N TYR A 131 -8.27 13.82 -9.67
CA TYR A 131 -7.82 13.41 -8.34
C TYR A 131 -8.60 14.12 -7.24
N SER A 132 -8.72 15.45 -7.33
CA SER A 132 -9.47 16.25 -6.36
C SER A 132 -10.96 15.93 -6.41
N ALA A 133 -11.55 15.81 -7.60
CA ALA A 133 -12.96 15.49 -7.75
C ALA A 133 -13.32 14.12 -7.13
N THR A 134 -12.49 13.09 -7.34
CA THR A 134 -12.72 11.76 -6.76
C THR A 134 -12.49 11.73 -5.25
N MET A 135 -11.51 12.48 -4.73
CA MET A 135 -11.34 12.64 -3.27
C MET A 135 -12.59 13.25 -2.63
N ASP A 136 -13.22 14.23 -3.28
CA ASP A 136 -14.45 14.87 -2.81
C ASP A 136 -15.67 13.96 -2.97
N GLU A 137 -15.80 13.25 -4.10
CA GLU A 137 -16.91 12.30 -4.36
C GLU A 137 -16.95 11.17 -3.34
N LEU A 138 -15.79 10.67 -2.94
CA LEU A 138 -15.64 9.60 -1.95
C LEU A 138 -15.66 10.10 -0.50
N ASP A 139 -15.85 11.41 -0.27
CA ASP A 139 -15.79 12.04 1.06
C ASP A 139 -14.50 11.69 1.82
N LEU A 140 -13.39 11.60 1.10
CA LEU A 140 -12.13 11.08 1.63
C LEU A 140 -11.29 12.17 2.31
N VAL A 141 -11.60 13.45 2.09
CA VAL A 141 -10.81 14.59 2.59
C VAL A 141 -10.80 14.66 4.13
N PRO A 142 -11.94 14.67 4.84
CA PRO A 142 -11.95 14.66 6.31
C PRO A 142 -11.23 13.46 6.95
N PRO A 143 -11.55 12.19 6.60
CA PRO A 143 -10.88 11.04 7.19
C PRO A 143 -9.40 10.95 6.83
N ALA A 144 -8.99 11.30 5.60
CA ALA A 144 -7.57 11.37 5.24
C ALA A 144 -6.84 12.40 6.10
N SER A 145 -7.43 13.59 6.29
CA SER A 145 -6.84 14.62 7.14
C SER A 145 -6.67 14.14 8.58
N PHE A 146 -7.71 13.55 9.16
CA PHE A 146 -7.67 12.98 10.51
C PHE A 146 -6.54 11.94 10.66
N ILE A 147 -6.42 11.00 9.72
CA ILE A 147 -5.38 9.96 9.74
C ILE A 147 -3.96 10.57 9.67
N ILE A 148 -3.76 11.55 8.79
CA ILE A 148 -2.47 12.26 8.65
C ILE A 148 -2.14 13.05 9.92
N LYS A 149 -3.13 13.73 10.51
CA LYS A 149 -2.94 14.49 11.74
C LYS A 149 -2.71 13.57 12.94
N LEU A 150 -3.40 12.44 13.02
CA LEU A 150 -3.17 11.45 14.06
C LEU A 150 -1.76 10.88 13.99
N ARG A 151 -1.25 10.59 12.78
CA ARG A 151 0.16 10.24 12.58
C ARG A 151 1.07 11.31 13.17
N ASN A 152 0.83 12.58 12.84
CA ASN A 152 1.66 13.70 13.31
C ASN A 152 1.59 13.88 14.83
N TYR A 153 0.41 13.70 15.43
CA TYR A 153 0.23 13.64 16.87
C TYR A 153 1.11 12.54 17.48
N MET A 154 1.03 11.30 16.96
CA MET A 154 1.80 10.17 17.46
C MET A 154 3.31 10.40 17.40
N GLN A 155 3.79 11.07 16.34
CA GLN A 155 5.23 11.29 16.13
C GLN A 155 5.81 12.51 16.84
N HIS A 156 5.03 13.59 16.92
CA HIS A 156 5.55 14.90 17.35
C HIS A 156 5.01 15.34 18.71
N ARG A 157 3.91 14.73 19.18
CA ARG A 157 3.28 15.09 20.46
C ARG A 157 3.46 13.98 21.49
N ARG A 158 2.79 12.84 21.31
CA ARG A 158 2.89 11.66 22.17
C ARG A 158 2.22 10.46 21.52
N ILE A 159 2.59 9.28 21.98
CA ILE A 159 1.79 8.07 21.81
C ILE A 159 0.49 8.24 22.63
N PRO A 160 -0.71 8.14 22.01
CA PRO A 160 -1.98 8.23 22.73
C PRO A 160 -2.04 7.18 23.84
N VAL A 161 -2.56 7.57 25.01
CA VAL A 161 -2.90 6.58 26.02
C VAL A 161 -4.11 5.80 25.50
N VAL A 162 -3.91 4.53 25.23
CA VAL A 162 -4.99 3.61 24.84
C VAL A 162 -5.39 2.78 26.04
N THR A 163 -6.68 2.78 26.35
CA THR A 163 -7.20 2.03 27.50
C THR A 163 -7.93 0.79 27.01
N GLY A 164 -7.48 -0.37 27.50
CA GLY A 164 -8.24 -1.61 27.40
C GLY A 164 -9.41 -1.59 28.39
N ARG A 165 -10.64 -1.46 27.91
CA ARG A 165 -11.83 -1.51 28.78
C ARG A 165 -12.51 -2.86 28.66
N THR A 166 -12.65 -3.55 29.78
CA THR A 166 -13.40 -4.80 29.88
C THR A 166 -14.83 -4.52 30.36
N SER A 167 -15.82 -5.15 29.72
CA SER A 167 -17.23 -5.06 30.09
C SER A 167 -17.76 -6.45 30.41
N THR A 168 -18.68 -6.53 31.37
CA THR A 168 -19.31 -7.79 31.80
C THR A 168 -20.81 -7.68 31.58
N HIS A 169 -21.38 -8.52 30.72
CA HIS A 169 -22.78 -8.55 30.38
C HIS A 169 -23.41 -9.84 30.92
N ALA A 170 -24.42 -9.69 31.80
CA ALA A 170 -25.20 -10.82 32.26
C ALA A 170 -26.21 -11.21 31.18
N VAL A 171 -26.07 -12.39 30.58
CA VAL A 171 -27.06 -12.94 29.65
C VAL A 171 -28.15 -13.64 30.45
N SER A 172 -29.41 -13.24 30.27
CA SER A 172 -30.53 -13.81 31.03
C SER A 172 -30.64 -15.32 30.81
N GLY A 173 -30.32 -16.11 31.83
CA GLY A 173 -30.34 -17.58 31.78
C GLY A 173 -29.11 -18.23 31.13
N GLY A 174 -28.08 -17.46 30.81
CA GLY A 174 -26.85 -17.92 30.16
C GLY A 174 -25.57 -17.59 30.94
N PRO A 175 -24.40 -18.02 30.44
CA PRO A 175 -23.12 -17.62 31.01
C PRO A 175 -22.93 -16.11 30.87
N THR A 176 -22.21 -15.52 31.83
CA THR A 176 -21.79 -14.13 31.77
C THR A 176 -20.84 -13.93 30.59
N GLU A 177 -21.19 -13.03 29.67
CA GLU A 177 -20.31 -12.61 28.59
C GLU A 177 -19.39 -11.51 29.08
N ARG A 178 -18.13 -11.55 28.65
CA ARG A 178 -17.16 -10.49 28.92
C ARG A 178 -16.52 -10.10 27.59
N THR A 179 -16.36 -8.80 27.38
CA THR A 179 -15.79 -8.23 26.16
C THR A 179 -14.69 -7.25 26.53
N ALA A 180 -13.73 -7.04 25.63
CA ALA A 180 -12.72 -6.00 25.76
C ALA A 180 -12.74 -5.09 24.53
N LYS A 181 -12.40 -3.83 24.73
CA LYS A 181 -12.29 -2.81 23.67
C LYS A 181 -11.06 -1.95 23.88
N ILE A 182 -10.43 -1.53 22.79
CA ILE A 182 -9.38 -0.51 22.83
C ILE A 182 -10.02 0.86 22.65
N LEU A 183 -9.93 1.72 23.67
CA LEU A 183 -10.55 3.05 23.69
C LEU A 183 -9.50 4.17 23.64
N PHE A 184 -9.83 5.20 22.89
CA PHE A 184 -9.12 6.48 22.82
C PHE A 184 -9.91 7.54 23.59
N ASP A 185 -9.19 8.45 24.23
CA ASP A 185 -9.76 9.63 24.89
C ASP A 185 -9.71 10.83 23.91
N LYS A 186 -10.89 11.27 23.47
CA LYS A 186 -11.04 12.43 22.57
C LYS A 186 -10.58 13.71 23.25
N THR A 187 -10.84 13.89 24.55
CA THR A 187 -10.39 15.08 25.29
C THR A 187 -8.87 15.16 25.27
N GLU A 188 -8.19 14.02 25.47
CA GLU A 188 -6.73 13.93 25.40
C GLU A 188 -6.18 14.30 24.02
N LEU A 189 -6.84 13.85 22.95
CA LEU A 189 -6.46 14.20 21.57
C LEU A 189 -6.66 15.69 21.31
N LEU A 190 -7.76 16.29 21.77
CA LEU A 190 -8.10 17.70 21.58
C LEU A 190 -7.19 18.67 22.35
N GLU A 191 -6.33 18.19 23.26
CA GLU A 191 -5.28 19.02 23.88
C GLU A 191 -4.22 19.49 22.89
N TRP A 192 -4.10 18.83 21.73
CA TRP A 192 -3.16 19.23 20.68
C TRP A 192 -3.81 20.21 19.70
N ASP A 193 -3.16 21.34 19.46
CA ASP A 193 -3.62 22.40 18.57
C ASP A 193 -3.27 22.16 17.09
N GLY A 194 -2.70 21.00 16.76
CA GLY A 194 -2.28 20.68 15.40
C GLY A 194 -3.36 20.09 14.49
N TRP A 195 -4.55 19.82 15.01
CA TRP A 195 -5.71 19.41 14.21
C TRP A 195 -6.17 20.54 13.29
N ASP A 196 -6.55 20.20 12.07
CA ASP A 196 -7.15 21.16 11.13
C ASP A 196 -8.67 20.99 11.03
N THR A 197 -9.34 21.88 10.30
CA THR A 197 -10.79 21.90 10.15
C THR A 197 -11.33 20.56 9.67
N ALA A 198 -10.72 19.95 8.65
CA ALA A 198 -11.14 18.66 8.11
C ALA A 198 -10.97 17.52 9.13
N SER A 199 -9.91 17.54 9.94
CA SER A 199 -9.76 16.57 11.04
C SER A 199 -10.78 16.77 12.15
N HIS A 200 -11.20 18.02 12.40
CA HIS A 200 -12.23 18.33 13.37
C HIS A 200 -13.61 17.80 12.97
N GLU A 201 -13.93 17.75 11.67
CA GLU A 201 -15.18 17.15 11.19
C GLU A 201 -15.30 15.69 11.64
N VAL A 202 -14.21 14.91 11.55
CA VAL A 202 -14.19 13.53 12.08
C VAL A 202 -14.22 13.51 13.61
N LEU A 203 -13.39 14.32 14.26
CA LEU A 203 -13.30 14.34 15.73
C LEU A 203 -14.63 14.71 16.37
N ASP A 204 -15.39 15.63 15.80
CA ASP A 204 -16.65 16.15 16.36
C ASP A 204 -17.76 15.09 16.36
N GLU A 205 -17.72 14.13 15.43
CA GLU A 205 -18.66 13.00 15.37
C GLU A 205 -18.34 11.88 16.37
N LEU A 206 -17.12 11.85 16.91
CA LEU A 206 -16.69 10.83 17.87
C LEU A 206 -17.18 11.12 19.29
N ASP A 207 -17.54 10.06 20.01
CA ASP A 207 -17.79 10.10 21.45
C ASP A 207 -16.53 10.50 22.24
N ASP A 208 -16.70 10.95 23.49
CA ASP A 208 -15.58 11.32 24.38
C ASP A 208 -14.58 10.16 24.56
N GLU A 209 -15.09 8.93 24.63
CA GLU A 209 -14.31 7.71 24.55
C GLU A 209 -14.76 6.88 23.36
N PHE A 210 -13.87 6.64 22.39
CA PHE A 210 -14.23 6.01 21.13
C PHE A 210 -13.27 4.88 20.74
N GLN A 211 -13.76 3.98 19.88
CA GLN A 211 -12.94 2.95 19.24
C GLN A 211 -12.53 3.44 17.86
N ILE A 212 -11.23 3.63 17.65
CA ILE A 212 -10.72 4.09 16.35
C ILE A 212 -10.87 3.03 15.24
N ARG A 213 -11.14 1.76 15.60
CA ARG A 213 -11.29 0.63 14.66
C ARG A 213 -12.19 0.97 13.49
N SER A 214 -13.41 1.46 13.77
CA SER A 214 -14.40 1.81 12.74
C SER A 214 -13.92 2.94 11.81
N VAL A 215 -13.24 3.96 12.35
CA VAL A 215 -12.66 5.05 11.56
C VAL A 215 -11.60 4.52 10.61
N ILE A 216 -10.73 3.64 11.09
CA ILE A 216 -9.65 3.03 10.29
C ILE A 216 -10.20 2.08 9.23
N GLU A 217 -11.16 1.23 9.57
CA GLU A 217 -11.77 0.29 8.63
C GLU A 217 -12.50 1.04 7.50
N ASN A 218 -13.32 2.04 7.85
CA ASN A 218 -14.04 2.86 6.87
C ASN A 218 -13.05 3.62 5.98
N TYR A 219 -12.08 4.32 6.57
CA TYR A 219 -11.07 5.04 5.80
C TYR A 219 -10.29 4.10 4.87
N HIS A 220 -9.85 2.94 5.35
CA HIS A 220 -9.06 2.01 4.54
C HIS A 220 -9.88 1.41 3.38
N ALA A 221 -11.18 1.14 3.60
CA ALA A 221 -12.08 0.69 2.55
C ALA A 221 -12.25 1.75 1.45
N THR A 222 -12.58 3.00 1.83
CA THR A 222 -12.71 4.11 0.88
C THR A 222 -11.39 4.42 0.18
N LEU A 223 -10.27 4.36 0.90
CA LEU A 223 -8.94 4.53 0.32
C LEU A 223 -8.63 3.43 -0.71
N THR A 224 -9.06 2.19 -0.46
CA THR A 224 -8.88 1.10 -1.41
C THR A 224 -9.69 1.33 -2.69
N GLU A 225 -10.92 1.81 -2.57
CA GLU A 225 -11.74 2.24 -3.72
C GLU A 225 -11.05 3.37 -4.50
N PHE A 226 -10.54 4.38 -3.79
CA PHE A 226 -9.79 5.48 -4.39
C PHE A 226 -8.56 5.01 -5.18
N TYR A 227 -7.73 4.14 -4.60
CA TYR A 227 -6.53 3.65 -5.30
C TYR A 227 -6.85 2.67 -6.43
N HIS A 228 -7.96 1.95 -6.35
CA HIS A 228 -8.44 1.14 -7.46
C HIS A 228 -8.78 2.04 -8.66
N TRP A 229 -9.61 3.05 -8.45
CA TRP A 229 -9.91 4.08 -9.46
C TRP A 229 -8.64 4.73 -10.00
N LEU A 230 -7.74 5.19 -9.13
CA LEU A 230 -6.51 5.88 -9.55
C LEU A 230 -5.64 4.98 -10.43
N SER A 231 -5.55 3.68 -10.09
CA SER A 231 -4.77 2.73 -10.89
C SER A 231 -5.36 2.50 -12.29
N GLU A 232 -6.69 2.45 -12.40
CA GLU A 232 -7.38 2.34 -13.68
C GLU A 232 -7.20 3.61 -14.51
N TYR A 233 -7.44 4.78 -13.91
CA TYR A 233 -7.28 6.07 -14.56
C TYR A 233 -5.85 6.28 -15.11
N LEU A 234 -4.83 5.97 -14.30
CA LEU A 234 -3.43 6.08 -14.72
C LEU A 234 -3.06 5.09 -15.83
N SER A 235 -3.64 3.89 -15.81
CA SER A 235 -3.41 2.88 -16.85
C SER A 235 -4.06 3.30 -18.18
N GLU A 236 -5.29 3.82 -18.13
CA GLU A 236 -6.00 4.35 -19.31
C GLU A 236 -5.26 5.54 -19.93
N LEU A 237 -4.69 6.42 -19.10
CA LEU A 237 -4.00 7.62 -19.55
C LEU A 237 -2.73 7.34 -20.37
N HIS A 238 -2.12 6.17 -20.15
CA HIS A 238 -0.83 5.77 -20.71
C HIS A 238 -0.88 4.39 -21.38
N THR A 239 -2.06 3.97 -21.83
CA THR A 239 -2.27 2.64 -22.41
C THR A 239 -1.37 2.40 -23.61
N ASP A 240 -1.33 3.34 -24.57
CA ASP A 240 -0.53 3.20 -25.79
C ASP A 240 0.97 3.01 -25.49
N GLU A 241 1.53 3.80 -24.56
CA GLU A 241 2.94 3.71 -24.20
C GLU A 241 3.25 2.40 -23.45
N ILE A 242 2.34 1.95 -22.59
CA ILE A 242 2.48 0.67 -21.86
C ILE A 242 2.39 -0.50 -22.84
N GLU A 243 1.47 -0.47 -23.79
CA GLU A 243 1.33 -1.51 -24.83
C GLU A 243 2.59 -1.59 -25.70
N GLU A 244 3.16 -0.45 -26.16
CA GLU A 244 4.42 -0.45 -26.92
C GLU A 244 5.56 -1.08 -26.10
N ARG A 245 5.63 -0.75 -24.80
CA ARG A 245 6.61 -1.35 -23.88
C ARG A 245 6.41 -2.86 -23.78
N ASP A 246 5.18 -3.31 -23.62
CA ASP A 246 4.84 -4.72 -23.42
C ASP A 246 5.13 -5.54 -24.69
N GLU A 247 4.84 -5.01 -25.87
CA GLU A 247 5.24 -5.61 -27.15
C GLU A 247 6.76 -5.77 -27.27
N LEU A 248 7.52 -4.75 -26.86
CA LEU A 248 8.98 -4.80 -26.87
C LEU A 248 9.50 -5.88 -25.91
N VAL A 249 8.92 -5.98 -24.72
CA VAL A 249 9.27 -7.01 -23.73
C VAL A 249 8.97 -8.42 -24.21
N ILE A 250 7.81 -8.65 -24.83
CA ILE A 250 7.47 -9.96 -25.44
C ILE A 250 8.48 -10.29 -26.53
N LYS A 251 8.85 -9.31 -27.37
CA LYS A 251 9.84 -9.52 -28.43
C LYS A 251 11.21 -9.88 -27.86
N MET A 252 11.64 -9.22 -26.79
CA MET A 252 12.88 -9.54 -26.08
C MET A 252 12.83 -10.94 -25.47
N ALA A 253 11.72 -11.29 -24.81
CA ALA A 253 11.54 -12.61 -24.21
C ALA A 253 11.65 -13.75 -25.24
N LYS A 254 11.02 -13.58 -26.41
CA LYS A 254 11.12 -14.54 -27.54
C LYS A 254 12.56 -14.70 -28.03
N LYS A 255 13.28 -13.59 -28.22
CA LYS A 255 14.69 -13.62 -28.66
C LYS A 255 15.61 -14.23 -27.61
N GLN A 256 15.34 -14.00 -26.33
CA GLN A 256 16.11 -14.60 -25.25
C GLN A 256 15.84 -16.10 -25.15
N GLU A 257 14.60 -16.54 -25.37
CA GLU A 257 14.21 -17.96 -25.44
C GLU A 257 14.90 -18.69 -26.61
N GLU A 258 15.09 -18.02 -27.75
CA GLU A 258 15.87 -18.56 -28.89
C GLU A 258 17.35 -18.82 -28.51
N LEU A 259 17.94 -17.97 -27.65
CA LEU A 259 19.33 -18.10 -27.19
C LEU A 259 19.47 -19.05 -26.00
N PHE A 260 18.51 -19.02 -25.08
CA PHE A 260 18.50 -19.76 -23.83
C PHE A 260 17.14 -20.45 -23.63
N PRO A 261 16.91 -21.59 -24.30
CA PRO A 261 15.64 -22.30 -24.21
C PRO A 261 15.28 -22.68 -22.76
N GLY A 262 14.01 -22.52 -22.41
CA GLY A 262 13.43 -22.77 -21.10
C GLY A 262 13.48 -21.59 -20.13
N ILE A 263 13.98 -20.41 -20.54
CA ILE A 263 14.11 -19.25 -19.64
C ILE A 263 12.79 -18.47 -19.48
N ASN A 264 11.98 -18.43 -20.55
CA ASN A 264 10.71 -17.69 -20.61
C ASN A 264 9.55 -18.57 -21.12
N GLU A 265 9.70 -19.90 -21.14
CA GLU A 265 8.71 -20.83 -21.71
C GLU A 265 7.31 -20.66 -21.11
N ASP A 266 7.19 -20.61 -19.79
CA ASP A 266 5.90 -20.46 -19.10
C ASP A 266 5.19 -19.14 -19.47
N PHE A 267 5.93 -18.02 -19.42
CA PHE A 267 5.43 -16.71 -19.80
C PHE A 267 4.95 -16.68 -21.26
N LEU A 268 5.75 -17.22 -22.19
CA LEU A 268 5.42 -17.21 -23.62
C LEU A 268 4.26 -18.14 -23.99
N ASN A 269 4.00 -19.17 -23.18
CA ASN A 269 2.85 -20.06 -23.33
C ASN A 269 1.55 -19.40 -22.87
N GLU A 270 1.59 -18.63 -21.80
CA GLU A 270 0.43 -17.89 -21.29
C GLU A 270 -0.02 -16.79 -22.25
N GLU A 271 0.93 -16.05 -22.85
CA GLU A 271 0.65 -15.02 -23.86
C GLU A 271 0.04 -15.56 -25.17
N GLN A 272 0.04 -16.88 -25.38
CA GLN A 272 -0.54 -17.54 -26.56
C GLN A 272 -1.92 -18.17 -26.30
N SER A 273 -2.37 -18.20 -25.04
CA SER A 273 -3.65 -18.80 -24.62
C SER A 273 -4.80 -17.79 -24.63
#